data_AF-A0A922N2Y8-F1
#
_entry.id   AF-A0A922N2Y8-F1
#
_cell.length_a   1.000
_cell.length_b   1.000
_cell.length_c   1.000
_cell.angle_alpha   90.00
_cell.angle_beta   90.00
_cell.angle_gamma   90.00
#
_symmetry.space_group_name_H-M   'P 1'
#
loop_
_entity.id
_entity.type
_entity.pdbx_description
1 polymer ?
#
loop_
_entity_poly.entity_id
_entity_poly.type
_entity_poly.pdbx_seq_one_letter_code
_entity_poly.pdbx_strand_id
1 'polypeptide(L)'
;MPCLLYGAEAWFEGRTKNPLTNRSDQPPVVSTRISWHLKALNQTLTIAARAILPAWKTYPGWALFRDAGLPSALIMLEEAKLRFALHLQVVDKNHPLTARIKISVIPKGRGAGGLQKPHSKVQRLGLILPTIPRHTLIAPHYSLGCRTDPTNGIAKAEAAKLFTKWWDTCRIDVTIFSDGSEQRTDGERFVTYGYAIYQAQTQIAIGRGSLNPQSHVFDAEAVGAWRGLQHAIRLAPHGHRRLWMCIDSTSVIWGIRGNAPTSSQWAFLECQAAMAVFNIQVRWSPGHTGIIGNEAADRLADAEAKAPSQPYGMAAEPTASGVRSIAKSLLNAARQRWWD
;
A
#
# COMPACT_ATOMS: atom_id res chain seq x y z
N MET A 1 9.60 -9.50 -23.34
CA MET A 1 10.82 -9.01 -22.66
C MET A 1 11.36 -9.82 -21.46
N PRO A 2 10.83 -10.99 -21.02
CA PRO A 2 11.37 -11.67 -19.85
C PRO A 2 12.75 -12.33 -20.05
N CYS A 3 13.19 -12.59 -21.29
CA CYS A 3 14.48 -13.23 -21.56
C CYS A 3 15.69 -12.28 -21.47
N LEU A 4 15.57 -11.03 -21.92
CA LEU A 4 16.71 -10.11 -22.03
C LEU A 4 17.29 -9.69 -20.66
N LEU A 5 16.42 -9.54 -19.66
CA LEU A 5 16.80 -9.08 -18.32
C LEU A 5 16.80 -10.22 -17.29
N TYR A 6 16.75 -11.48 -17.74
CA TYR A 6 16.67 -12.59 -16.81
C TYR A 6 17.85 -12.59 -15.84
N GLY A 7 17.55 -12.60 -14.53
CA GLY A 7 18.55 -12.56 -13.46
C GLY A 7 19.20 -11.19 -13.24
N ALA A 8 18.67 -10.10 -13.82
CA ALA A 8 19.15 -8.74 -13.56
C ALA A 8 19.23 -8.42 -12.06
N GLU A 9 18.33 -8.97 -11.26
CA GLU A 9 18.27 -8.82 -9.80
C GLU A 9 19.51 -9.36 -9.08
N ALA A 10 20.23 -10.31 -9.69
CA ALA A 10 21.44 -10.91 -9.12
C ALA A 10 22.70 -10.07 -9.37
N TRP A 11 22.74 -9.32 -10.47
CA TRP A 11 23.97 -8.62 -10.89
C TRP A 11 23.87 -7.09 -10.87
N PHE A 12 22.71 -6.51 -11.16
CA PHE A 12 22.52 -5.07 -11.32
C PHE A 12 22.14 -4.35 -10.00
N GLU A 13 22.90 -3.32 -9.64
CA GLU A 13 22.66 -2.50 -8.43
C GLU A 13 22.47 -1.01 -8.74
N GLY A 14 22.42 -0.65 -10.02
CA GLY A 14 22.55 0.72 -10.51
C GLY A 14 23.92 0.99 -11.14
N ARG A 15 24.08 2.16 -11.77
CA ARG A 15 25.36 2.59 -12.39
C ARG A 15 26.46 2.86 -11.38
N THR A 16 26.07 3.11 -10.14
CA THR A 16 26.99 3.46 -9.07
C THR A 16 26.61 2.80 -7.76
N LYS A 17 27.58 2.68 -6.86
CA LYS A 17 27.42 2.08 -5.53
C LYS A 17 28.26 2.85 -4.51
N ASN A 18 27.89 2.72 -3.24
CA ASN A 18 28.74 3.20 -2.16
C ASN A 18 29.98 2.29 -2.02
N PRO A 19 31.19 2.87 -1.86
CA PRO A 19 32.40 2.10 -1.64
C PRO A 19 32.33 1.35 -0.30
N LEU A 20 32.80 0.09 -0.28
CA LEU A 20 32.81 -0.78 0.90
C LEU A 20 33.72 -0.23 2.02
N THR A 21 34.73 0.54 1.63
CA THR A 21 35.80 1.04 2.48
C THR A 21 35.83 2.57 2.42
N ASN A 22 34.99 3.26 3.18
CA ASN A 22 35.28 4.65 3.51
C ASN A 22 34.73 5.07 4.87
N ARG A 23 35.53 5.91 5.53
CA ARG A 23 35.33 6.50 6.87
C ARG A 23 34.80 7.94 6.82
N SER A 24 34.43 8.45 5.64
CA SER A 24 33.85 9.80 5.49
C SER A 24 32.33 9.77 5.65
N ASP A 25 31.77 10.85 6.20
CA ASP A 25 30.32 11.03 6.36
C ASP A 25 29.58 11.20 5.01
N GLN A 26 30.33 11.50 3.94
CA GLN A 26 29.86 11.48 2.55
C GLN A 26 30.86 10.72 1.67
N PRO A 27 30.69 9.40 1.47
CA PRO A 27 31.60 8.64 0.62
C PRO A 27 31.36 8.95 -0.86
N PRO A 28 32.42 9.13 -1.67
CA PRO A 28 32.26 9.31 -3.11
C PRO A 28 31.63 8.07 -3.73
N VAL A 29 30.62 8.29 -4.57
CA VAL A 29 29.86 7.26 -5.25
C VAL A 29 30.71 6.65 -6.38
N VAL A 30 30.95 5.34 -6.37
CA VAL A 30 31.84 4.66 -7.33
C VAL A 30 31.06 3.91 -8.41
N SER A 31 31.58 3.86 -9.64
CA SER A 31 30.97 3.10 -10.75
C SER A 31 30.86 1.61 -10.44
N THR A 32 29.75 0.99 -10.85
CA THR A 32 29.56 -0.47 -10.81
C THR A 32 30.22 -1.20 -11.98
N ARG A 33 30.89 -0.48 -12.89
CA ARG A 33 31.59 -1.03 -14.07
C ARG A 33 30.69 -1.88 -15.00
N ILE A 34 29.41 -1.52 -15.08
CA ILE A 34 28.41 -2.24 -15.90
C ILE A 34 28.35 -1.78 -17.37
N SER A 35 29.24 -0.89 -17.81
CA SER A 35 29.17 -0.26 -19.14
C SER A 35 29.14 -1.28 -20.29
N TRP A 36 29.91 -2.36 -20.18
CA TRP A 36 29.91 -3.42 -21.19
C TRP A 36 28.56 -4.15 -21.28
N HIS A 37 27.96 -4.49 -20.14
CA HIS A 37 26.62 -5.10 -20.08
C HIS A 37 25.54 -4.19 -20.69
N LEU A 38 25.57 -2.89 -20.35
CA LEU A 38 24.66 -1.91 -20.93
C LEU A 38 24.81 -1.80 -22.45
N LYS A 39 26.06 -1.84 -22.95
CA LYS A 39 26.34 -1.81 -24.39
C LYS A 39 25.78 -3.04 -25.08
N ALA A 40 26.01 -4.23 -24.53
CA ALA A 40 25.49 -5.49 -25.08
C ALA A 40 23.95 -5.50 -25.13
N LEU A 41 23.29 -5.12 -24.02
CA LEU A 41 21.83 -5.04 -23.96
C LEU A 41 21.26 -4.01 -24.95
N ASN A 42 21.87 -2.83 -25.04
CA ASN A 42 21.43 -1.80 -25.99
C ASN A 42 21.59 -2.26 -27.44
N GLN A 43 22.64 -3.02 -27.78
CA GLN A 43 22.81 -3.57 -29.13
C GLN A 43 21.63 -4.49 -29.49
N THR A 44 21.26 -5.41 -28.59
CA THR A 44 20.09 -6.29 -28.79
C THR A 44 18.80 -5.49 -28.94
N LEU A 45 18.60 -4.47 -28.09
CA LEU A 45 17.42 -3.60 -28.17
C LEU A 45 17.39 -2.79 -29.48
N THR A 46 18.51 -2.29 -29.96
CA THR A 46 18.60 -1.55 -31.23
C THR A 46 18.21 -2.44 -32.41
N ILE A 47 18.63 -3.71 -32.42
CA ILE A 47 18.23 -4.68 -33.45
C ILE A 47 16.72 -4.89 -33.41
N ALA A 48 16.16 -5.12 -32.22
CA ALA A 48 14.71 -5.28 -32.05
C ALA A 48 13.92 -4.02 -32.47
N ALA A 49 14.38 -2.83 -32.08
CA ALA A 49 13.73 -1.57 -32.42
C ALA A 49 13.72 -1.30 -33.93
N ARG A 50 14.82 -1.63 -34.64
CA ARG A 50 14.91 -1.54 -36.10
C ARG A 50 14.10 -2.62 -36.84
N ALA A 51 13.73 -3.72 -36.19
CA ALA A 51 12.80 -4.67 -36.76
C ALA A 51 11.35 -4.16 -36.68
N ILE A 52 11.04 -3.32 -35.69
CA ILE A 52 9.72 -2.70 -35.51
C ILE A 52 9.55 -1.49 -36.43
N LEU A 53 10.57 -0.63 -36.49
CA LEU A 53 10.54 0.61 -37.26
C LEU A 53 11.35 0.48 -38.56
N PRO A 54 10.88 1.03 -39.69
CA PRO A 54 11.67 1.17 -40.91
C PRO A 54 12.71 2.31 -40.75
N ALA A 55 13.63 2.16 -39.81
CA ALA A 55 14.61 3.18 -39.44
C ALA A 55 15.99 2.93 -40.08
N TRP A 56 16.60 3.97 -40.61
CA TRP A 56 17.93 3.91 -41.22
C TRP A 56 19.03 3.57 -40.19
N LYS A 57 20.17 3.07 -40.68
CA LYS A 57 21.33 2.76 -39.82
C LYS A 57 21.85 3.99 -39.05
N THR A 58 21.70 5.18 -39.62
CA THR A 58 22.09 6.47 -39.04
C THR A 58 21.04 7.07 -38.11
N TYR A 59 19.86 6.45 -37.98
CA TYR A 59 18.80 6.95 -37.11
C TYR A 59 19.31 7.03 -35.65
N PRO A 60 19.18 8.19 -34.98
CA PRO A 60 19.68 8.36 -33.61
C PRO A 60 19.07 7.33 -32.66
N GLY A 61 19.90 6.66 -31.86
CA GLY A 61 19.44 5.56 -30.99
C GLY A 61 18.39 5.96 -29.96
N TRP A 62 18.44 7.18 -29.44
CA TRP A 62 17.42 7.68 -28.51
C TRP A 62 16.05 7.87 -29.20
N ALA A 63 16.05 8.41 -30.42
CA ALA A 63 14.83 8.55 -31.23
C ALA A 63 14.29 7.18 -31.66
N LEU A 64 15.20 6.24 -32.00
CA LEU A 64 14.84 4.87 -32.34
C LEU A 64 14.05 4.20 -31.20
N PHE A 65 14.54 4.31 -29.98
CA PHE A 65 13.86 3.75 -28.80
C PHE A 65 12.53 4.45 -28.50
N ARG A 66 12.50 5.78 -28.63
CA ARG A 66 11.26 6.56 -28.46
C ARG A 66 10.17 6.10 -29.41
N ASP A 67 10.48 6.09 -30.70
CA ASP A 67 9.48 5.88 -31.74
C ASP A 67 9.06 4.40 -31.78
N ALA A 68 9.93 3.48 -31.33
CA ALA A 68 9.61 2.06 -31.21
C ALA A 68 8.81 1.76 -29.93
N GLY A 69 8.60 2.75 -29.05
CA GLY A 69 7.96 2.57 -27.75
C GLY A 69 8.77 1.69 -26.79
N LEU A 70 10.10 1.65 -26.93
CA LEU A 70 10.99 0.81 -26.13
C LEU A 70 11.82 1.66 -25.15
N PRO A 71 11.91 1.28 -23.87
CA PRO A 71 12.86 1.91 -22.95
C PRO A 71 14.31 1.49 -23.26
N SER A 72 15.29 2.32 -22.89
CA SER A 72 16.70 1.94 -22.95
C SER A 72 17.04 0.81 -21.97
N ALA A 73 18.14 0.09 -22.20
CA ALA A 73 18.59 -1.00 -21.32
C ALA A 73 18.77 -0.55 -19.86
N LEU A 74 19.21 0.69 -19.63
CA LEU A 74 19.37 1.21 -18.29
C LEU A 74 18.03 1.34 -17.56
N ILE A 75 17.02 1.92 -18.23
CA ILE A 75 15.69 2.10 -17.66
C ILE A 75 15.04 0.76 -17.37
N MET A 76 15.20 -0.21 -18.28
CA MET A 76 14.78 -1.58 -18.08
C MET A 76 15.39 -2.22 -16.83
N LEU A 77 16.70 -2.03 -16.60
CA LEU A 77 17.40 -2.55 -15.43
C LEU A 77 17.01 -1.83 -14.15
N GLU A 78 16.83 -0.50 -14.18
CA GLU A 78 16.33 0.28 -13.05
C GLU A 78 14.91 -0.16 -12.66
N GLU A 79 14.06 -0.45 -13.63
CA GLU A 79 12.73 -1.01 -13.38
C GLU A 79 12.80 -2.40 -12.74
N ALA A 80 13.64 -3.30 -13.26
CA ALA A 80 13.84 -4.62 -12.66
C ALA A 80 14.35 -4.51 -11.21
N LYS A 81 15.30 -3.60 -10.96
CA LYS A 81 15.83 -3.29 -9.62
C LYS A 81 14.73 -2.83 -8.66
N LEU A 82 13.91 -1.86 -9.07
CA LEU A 82 12.82 -1.33 -8.24
C LEU A 82 11.73 -2.37 -7.99
N ARG A 83 11.40 -3.20 -9.00
CA ARG A 83 10.46 -4.30 -8.85
C ARG A 83 10.95 -5.33 -7.84
N PHE A 84 12.24 -5.67 -7.87
CA PHE A 84 12.83 -6.57 -6.89
C PHE A 84 12.91 -5.94 -5.50
N ALA A 85 13.30 -4.66 -5.39
CA ALA A 85 13.26 -3.95 -4.12
C ALA A 85 11.85 -3.93 -3.50
N LEU A 86 10.82 -3.71 -4.32
CA LEU A 86 9.42 -3.80 -3.89
C LEU A 86 9.09 -5.23 -3.43
N HIS A 87 9.45 -6.24 -4.20
CA HIS A 87 9.27 -7.65 -3.84
C HIS A 87 9.91 -7.96 -2.48
N LEU A 88 11.12 -7.47 -2.21
CA LEU A 88 11.79 -7.62 -0.93
C LEU A 88 11.02 -6.99 0.25
N GLN A 89 10.15 -6.00 0.03
CA GLN A 89 9.29 -5.43 1.08
C GLN A 89 7.96 -6.17 1.23
N VAL A 90 7.40 -6.66 0.11
CA VAL A 90 6.10 -7.32 0.08
C VAL A 90 6.21 -8.85 0.06
N VAL A 91 7.33 -9.46 0.40
CA VAL A 91 7.37 -10.92 0.61
C VAL A 91 6.76 -11.29 1.96
N ASP A 92 6.24 -12.51 2.02
CA ASP A 92 5.73 -13.12 3.26
C ASP A 92 6.75 -13.01 4.40
N LYS A 93 6.24 -12.87 5.64
CA LYS A 93 7.08 -12.81 6.83
C LYS A 93 8.02 -14.01 6.98
N ASN A 94 7.62 -15.21 6.54
CA ASN A 94 8.39 -16.44 6.62
C ASN A 94 9.26 -16.69 5.38
N HIS A 95 9.22 -15.80 4.38
CA HIS A 95 10.01 -15.97 3.16
C HIS A 95 11.52 -15.91 3.47
N PRO A 96 12.38 -16.76 2.87
CA PRO A 96 13.82 -16.76 3.14
C PRO A 96 14.51 -15.41 2.88
N LEU A 97 13.98 -14.62 1.94
CA LEU A 97 14.51 -13.28 1.67
C LEU A 97 14.34 -12.33 2.87
N THR A 98 13.28 -12.49 3.68
CA THR A 98 13.03 -11.65 4.85
C THR A 98 14.21 -11.69 5.83
N ALA A 99 14.76 -12.88 6.10
CA ALA A 99 15.96 -13.04 6.91
C ALA A 99 17.20 -12.45 6.22
N ARG A 100 17.31 -12.57 4.89
CA ARG A 100 18.46 -12.07 4.12
C ARG A 100 18.51 -10.55 3.99
N ILE A 101 17.37 -9.84 4.04
CA ILE A 101 17.39 -8.36 3.99
C ILE A 101 17.79 -7.76 5.34
N LYS A 102 17.60 -8.49 6.45
CA LYS A 102 17.84 -7.98 7.79
C LYS A 102 19.30 -7.55 7.94
N ILE A 103 19.48 -6.33 8.44
CA ILE A 103 20.78 -5.79 8.81
C ILE A 103 20.93 -5.95 10.31
N SER A 104 22.00 -6.63 10.73
CA SER A 104 22.23 -6.93 12.15
C SER A 104 22.74 -5.69 12.88
N VAL A 105 22.46 -5.60 14.18
CA VAL A 105 23.02 -4.58 15.06
C VAL A 105 24.47 -4.94 15.38
N ILE A 106 25.32 -3.92 15.53
CA ILE A 106 26.72 -4.08 15.96
C ILE A 106 26.71 -4.43 17.45
N PRO A 107 27.17 -5.64 17.85
CA PRO A 107 26.96 -6.12 19.21
C PRO A 107 27.89 -5.46 20.24
N LYS A 108 29.15 -5.17 19.88
CA LYS A 108 30.17 -4.61 20.77
C LYS A 108 31.19 -3.77 19.98
N GLY A 109 31.89 -2.87 20.65
CA GLY A 109 32.95 -2.03 20.07
C GLY A 109 32.48 -0.67 19.58
N ARG A 110 33.29 -0.01 18.74
CA ARG A 110 32.99 1.31 18.19
C ARG A 110 31.74 1.23 17.30
N GLY A 111 30.69 1.99 17.66
CA GLY A 111 29.40 1.94 16.96
C GLY A 111 28.45 0.83 17.45
N ALA A 112 28.72 0.22 18.60
CA ALA A 112 27.78 -0.70 19.24
C ALA A 112 26.39 -0.06 19.41
N GLY A 113 25.34 -0.83 19.17
CA GLY A 113 23.96 -0.33 19.13
C GLY A 113 23.55 0.24 17.76
N GLY A 114 24.49 0.55 16.88
CA GLY A 114 24.22 0.93 15.49
C GLY A 114 23.97 -0.26 14.56
N LEU A 115 23.41 -0.01 13.38
CA LEU A 115 23.26 -1.03 12.33
C LEU A 115 24.61 -1.31 11.66
N GLN A 116 24.86 -2.58 11.33
CA GLN A 116 25.96 -2.98 10.46
C GLN A 116 25.80 -2.37 9.06
N LYS A 117 26.90 -2.31 8.30
CA LYS A 117 26.82 -1.92 6.89
C LYS A 117 26.14 -3.04 6.09
N PRO A 118 25.32 -2.72 5.07
CA PRO A 118 24.77 -3.75 4.20
C PRO A 118 25.90 -4.42 3.40
N HIS A 119 26.06 -5.73 3.57
CA HIS A 119 27.12 -6.53 2.96
C HIS A 119 26.68 -7.19 1.65
N SER A 120 25.40 -7.52 1.52
CA SER A 120 24.85 -8.16 0.33
C SER A 120 24.05 -7.20 -0.55
N LYS A 121 23.90 -7.55 -1.83
CA LYS A 121 23.04 -6.82 -2.76
C LYS A 121 21.60 -6.78 -2.29
N VAL A 122 21.10 -7.91 -1.79
CA VAL A 122 19.74 -8.05 -1.25
C VAL A 122 19.51 -7.07 -0.09
N GLN A 123 20.49 -6.91 0.82
CA GLN A 123 20.40 -5.91 1.89
C GLN A 123 20.37 -4.48 1.33
N ARG A 124 21.23 -4.15 0.36
CA ARG A 124 21.24 -2.82 -0.27
C ARG A 124 19.92 -2.51 -0.99
N LEU A 125 19.38 -3.46 -1.73
CA LEU A 125 18.10 -3.31 -2.43
C LEU A 125 16.93 -3.23 -1.44
N GLY A 126 17.01 -3.95 -0.32
CA GLY A 126 16.06 -3.87 0.78
C GLY A 126 16.04 -2.51 1.51
N LEU A 127 17.02 -1.64 1.27
CA LEU A 127 17.05 -0.28 1.80
C LEU A 127 16.49 0.78 0.84
N ILE A 128 16.20 0.42 -0.43
CA ILE A 128 15.73 1.39 -1.43
C ILE A 128 14.35 1.93 -1.09
N LEU A 129 13.49 1.06 -0.55
CA LEU A 129 12.11 1.38 -0.22
C LEU A 129 11.91 1.31 1.30
N PRO A 130 10.97 2.10 1.85
CA PRO A 130 10.62 2.03 3.27
C PRO A 130 10.25 0.60 3.67
N THR A 131 10.64 0.23 4.90
CA THR A 131 10.21 -1.04 5.47
C THR A 131 8.73 -0.97 5.79
N ILE A 132 8.00 -2.05 5.49
CA ILE A 132 6.58 -2.19 5.80
C ILE A 132 6.37 -3.34 6.78
N PRO A 133 5.26 -3.35 7.53
CA PRO A 133 4.87 -4.51 8.30
C PRO A 133 4.68 -5.70 7.37
N ARG A 134 5.29 -6.82 7.72
CA ARG A 134 5.29 -8.01 6.88
C ARG A 134 3.90 -8.62 6.86
N HIS A 135 3.36 -8.79 5.66
CA HIS A 135 2.11 -9.51 5.49
C HIS A 135 2.33 -11.01 5.68
N THR A 136 1.26 -11.70 6.01
CA THR A 136 1.23 -13.16 6.11
C THR A 136 0.48 -13.70 4.89
N LEU A 137 1.07 -14.65 4.18
CA LEU A 137 0.36 -15.46 3.20
C LEU A 137 -0.61 -16.36 3.95
N ILE A 138 -1.89 -16.08 3.78
CA ILE A 138 -2.99 -16.82 4.38
C ILE A 138 -3.69 -17.61 3.29
N ALA A 139 -4.32 -18.73 3.67
CA ALA A 139 -5.23 -19.44 2.79
C ALA A 139 -6.37 -18.49 2.38
N PRO A 140 -6.94 -18.66 1.16
CA PRO A 140 -8.08 -17.86 0.74
C PRO A 140 -9.22 -17.91 1.76
N HIS A 141 -9.76 -16.74 2.10
CA HIS A 141 -10.88 -16.60 3.03
C HIS A 141 -12.17 -16.39 2.24
N TYR A 142 -13.22 -17.12 2.61
CA TYR A 142 -14.52 -17.07 1.94
C TYR A 142 -15.63 -16.93 2.98
N SER A 143 -16.05 -15.71 3.27
CA SER A 143 -17.22 -15.47 4.12
C SER A 143 -18.53 -15.61 3.32
N LEU A 144 -19.65 -15.64 4.03
CA LEU A 144 -20.95 -15.46 3.40
C LEU A 144 -20.98 -14.14 2.62
N GLY A 145 -21.49 -14.17 1.38
CA GLY A 145 -21.55 -12.99 0.51
C GLY A 145 -20.22 -12.56 -0.13
N CYS A 146 -19.15 -13.36 -0.02
CA CYS A 146 -17.83 -13.05 -0.61
C CYS A 146 -17.76 -13.09 -2.14
N ARG A 147 -18.87 -13.44 -2.82
CA ARG A 147 -19.02 -13.38 -4.29
C ARG A 147 -20.20 -12.52 -4.72
N THR A 148 -20.86 -11.85 -3.78
CA THR A 148 -22.04 -11.03 -4.04
C THR A 148 -21.63 -9.57 -4.05
N ASP A 149 -21.96 -8.86 -5.13
CA ASP A 149 -21.75 -7.43 -5.25
C ASP A 149 -22.36 -6.68 -4.05
N PRO A 150 -21.56 -5.96 -3.23
CA PRO A 150 -22.07 -5.22 -2.08
C PRO A 150 -23.15 -4.20 -2.44
N THR A 151 -23.16 -3.70 -3.68
CA THR A 151 -24.14 -2.71 -4.16
C THR A 151 -25.41 -3.33 -4.72
N ASN A 152 -25.39 -4.63 -5.03
CA ASN A 152 -26.43 -5.35 -5.79
C ASN A 152 -26.82 -4.66 -7.11
N GLY A 153 -25.92 -3.88 -7.72
CA GLY A 153 -26.20 -3.08 -8.92
C GLY A 153 -27.21 -1.93 -8.73
N ILE A 154 -27.59 -1.59 -7.49
CA ILE A 154 -28.59 -0.54 -7.21
C ILE A 154 -27.95 0.85 -7.37
N ALA A 155 -28.66 1.77 -8.01
CA ALA A 155 -28.21 3.14 -8.14
C ALA A 155 -28.04 3.83 -6.78
N LYS A 156 -26.97 4.64 -6.63
CA LYS A 156 -26.55 5.25 -5.36
C LYS A 156 -27.68 5.96 -4.59
N ALA A 157 -28.49 6.75 -5.31
CA ALA A 157 -29.60 7.51 -4.71
C ALA A 157 -30.76 6.61 -4.23
N GLU A 158 -31.04 5.52 -4.93
CA GLU A 158 -32.03 4.53 -4.51
C GLU A 158 -31.52 3.71 -3.33
N ALA A 159 -30.27 3.28 -3.40
CA ALA A 159 -29.60 2.57 -2.32
C ALA A 159 -29.60 3.39 -1.03
N ALA A 160 -29.43 4.71 -1.10
CA ALA A 160 -29.49 5.59 0.07
C ALA A 160 -30.87 5.56 0.73
N LYS A 161 -31.96 5.65 -0.07
CA LYS A 161 -33.34 5.55 0.45
C LYS A 161 -33.60 4.19 1.11
N LEU A 162 -33.16 3.11 0.48
CA LEU A 162 -33.29 1.75 1.02
C LEU A 162 -32.47 1.56 2.29
N PHE A 163 -31.29 2.16 2.34
CA PHE A 163 -30.41 2.13 3.50
C PHE A 163 -31.06 2.85 4.69
N THR A 164 -31.58 4.05 4.51
CA THR A 164 -32.27 4.79 5.59
C THR A 164 -33.46 4.00 6.13
N LYS A 165 -34.32 3.49 5.25
CA LYS A 165 -35.45 2.63 5.64
C LYS A 165 -35.00 1.40 6.44
N TRP A 166 -33.91 0.76 6.03
CA TRP A 166 -33.35 -0.36 6.78
C TRP A 166 -32.77 0.09 8.13
N TRP A 167 -32.06 1.21 8.18
CA TRP A 167 -31.45 1.71 9.39
C TRP A 167 -32.50 2.10 10.45
N ASP A 168 -33.68 2.57 10.02
CA ASP A 168 -34.86 2.78 10.88
C ASP A 168 -35.36 1.51 11.58
N THR A 169 -35.10 0.33 11.00
CA THR A 169 -35.46 -0.96 11.61
C THR A 169 -34.43 -1.45 12.63
N CYS A 170 -33.21 -0.89 12.64
CA CYS A 170 -32.09 -1.31 13.50
C CYS A 170 -32.20 -0.71 14.92
N ARG A 171 -33.23 -1.12 15.67
CA ARG A 171 -33.52 -0.53 17.00
C ARG A 171 -32.61 -1.02 18.13
N ILE A 172 -32.17 -2.28 18.07
CA ILE A 172 -31.33 -2.90 19.12
C ILE A 172 -29.87 -3.12 18.67
N ASP A 173 -29.66 -3.16 17.35
CA ASP A 173 -28.37 -3.40 16.74
C ASP A 173 -27.48 -2.16 16.87
N VAL A 174 -26.17 -2.38 16.88
CA VAL A 174 -25.18 -1.29 16.84
C VAL A 174 -24.68 -1.15 15.42
N THR A 175 -24.72 0.06 14.88
CA THR A 175 -24.22 0.37 13.53
C THR A 175 -22.97 1.23 13.62
N ILE A 176 -21.91 0.80 12.94
CA ILE A 176 -20.60 1.45 12.89
C ILE A 176 -20.44 1.99 11.48
N PHE A 177 -20.30 3.30 11.34
CA PHE A 177 -19.94 3.95 10.10
C PHE A 177 -18.47 4.32 10.15
N SER A 178 -17.75 4.12 9.05
CA SER A 178 -16.34 4.47 8.93
C SER A 178 -16.05 5.03 7.56
N ASP A 179 -15.14 6.00 7.51
CA ASP A 179 -14.69 6.61 6.26
C ASP A 179 -13.19 6.94 6.34
N GLY A 180 -12.56 7.10 5.19
CA GLY A 180 -11.17 7.47 5.02
C GLY A 180 -11.04 8.72 4.16
N SER A 181 -10.15 9.63 4.55
CA SER A 181 -9.83 10.84 3.79
C SER A 181 -8.35 10.85 3.41
N GLU A 182 -8.08 11.38 2.23
CA GLU A 182 -6.73 11.64 1.76
C GLU A 182 -6.64 13.07 1.25
N GLN A 183 -5.85 13.89 1.95
CA GLN A 183 -5.70 15.30 1.66
C GLN A 183 -4.23 15.67 1.47
N ARG A 184 -4.00 16.80 0.79
CA ARG A 184 -2.69 17.43 0.68
C ARG A 184 -2.77 18.88 1.11
N THR A 185 -1.96 19.26 2.08
CA THR A 185 -1.84 20.64 2.57
C THR A 185 -0.35 20.97 2.63
N ASP A 186 0.04 22.10 2.03
CA ASP A 186 1.44 22.57 1.98
C ASP A 186 2.47 21.53 1.46
N GLY A 187 2.02 20.66 0.55
CA GLY A 187 2.86 19.60 -0.04
C GLY A 187 3.00 18.35 0.84
N GLU A 188 2.50 18.39 2.08
CA GLU A 188 2.38 17.23 2.96
C GLU A 188 1.10 16.46 2.67
N ARG A 189 1.14 15.15 2.88
CA ARG A 189 0.01 14.25 2.61
C ARG A 189 -0.54 13.72 3.92
N PHE A 190 -1.83 13.92 4.13
CA PHE A 190 -2.55 13.46 5.31
C PHE A 190 -3.52 12.35 4.89
N VAL A 191 -3.35 11.19 5.51
CA VAL A 191 -4.20 10.02 5.31
C VAL A 191 -4.85 9.72 6.64
N THR A 192 -6.15 9.89 6.74
CA THR A 192 -6.88 9.90 8.02
C THR A 192 -8.15 9.09 7.93
N TYR A 193 -8.62 8.59 9.05
CA TYR A 193 -9.90 7.90 9.14
C TYR A 193 -10.79 8.52 10.20
N GLY A 194 -12.09 8.35 10.02
CA GLY A 194 -13.13 8.71 10.98
C GLY A 194 -14.10 7.56 11.13
N TYR A 195 -14.69 7.41 12.31
CA TYR A 195 -15.79 6.49 12.52
C TYR A 195 -16.78 7.03 13.54
N ALA A 196 -18.05 6.65 13.35
CA ALA A 196 -19.15 7.00 14.23
C ALA A 196 -19.99 5.76 14.53
N ILE A 197 -20.33 5.57 15.80
CA ILE A 197 -21.04 4.40 16.31
C ILE A 197 -22.41 4.86 16.79
N TYR A 198 -23.45 4.20 16.33
CA TYR A 198 -24.84 4.49 16.66
C TYR A 198 -25.53 3.27 17.24
N GLN A 199 -26.46 3.54 18.16
CA GLN A 199 -27.44 2.58 18.63
C GLN A 199 -28.80 3.27 18.68
N ALA A 200 -29.84 2.62 18.13
CA ALA A 200 -31.17 3.21 18.04
C ALA A 200 -31.13 4.65 17.45
N GLN A 201 -30.35 4.84 16.38
CA GLN A 201 -30.11 6.13 15.70
C GLN A 201 -29.47 7.24 16.56
N THR A 202 -29.11 6.93 17.79
CA THR A 202 -28.39 7.86 18.67
C THR A 202 -26.90 7.56 18.57
N GLN A 203 -26.10 8.61 18.35
CA GLN A 203 -24.64 8.49 18.31
C GLN A 203 -24.14 8.20 19.74
N ILE A 204 -23.52 7.04 19.94
CA ILE A 204 -23.04 6.59 21.25
C ILE A 204 -21.53 6.76 21.41
N ALA A 205 -20.78 6.78 20.30
CA ALA A 205 -19.34 7.00 20.32
C ALA A 205 -18.85 7.45 18.94
N ILE A 206 -17.68 8.09 18.95
CA ILE A 206 -16.96 8.52 17.75
C ILE A 206 -15.46 8.28 17.95
N GLY A 207 -14.73 8.28 16.86
CA GLY A 207 -13.28 8.37 16.89
C GLY A 207 -12.72 8.71 15.53
N ARG A 208 -11.45 9.10 15.53
CA ARG A 208 -10.68 9.45 14.34
C ARG A 208 -9.21 9.24 14.60
N GLY A 209 -8.40 9.25 13.55
CA GLY A 209 -6.95 9.16 13.69
C GLY A 209 -6.24 9.22 12.35
N SER A 210 -4.94 9.46 12.41
CA SER A 210 -4.07 9.48 11.23
C SER A 210 -3.38 8.14 10.98
N LEU A 211 -3.01 7.91 9.73
CA LEU A 211 -2.09 6.87 9.30
C LEU A 211 -0.74 7.48 8.93
N ASN A 212 0.25 6.61 8.71
CA ASN A 212 1.51 6.99 8.08
C ASN A 212 1.24 7.73 6.74
N PRO A 213 1.93 8.85 6.43
CA PRO A 213 1.80 9.56 5.15
C PRO A 213 2.06 8.72 3.90
N GLN A 214 2.80 7.61 4.06
CA GLN A 214 3.02 6.58 3.05
C GLN A 214 1.89 5.52 3.06
N SER A 215 0.64 5.98 3.16
CA SER A 215 -0.59 5.18 3.04
C SER A 215 -1.48 5.77 1.94
N HIS A 216 -2.62 5.16 1.62
CA HIS A 216 -3.62 5.71 0.70
C HIS A 216 -5.02 5.69 1.34
N VAL A 217 -5.99 6.40 0.74
CA VAL A 217 -7.39 6.41 1.23
C VAL A 217 -7.94 5.01 1.53
N PHE A 218 -7.65 4.02 0.67
CA PHE A 218 -8.03 2.61 0.88
C PHE A 218 -7.53 2.04 2.21
N ASP A 219 -6.31 2.39 2.62
CA ASP A 219 -5.75 1.96 3.90
C ASP A 219 -6.48 2.63 5.07
N ALA A 220 -6.81 3.92 4.92
CA ALA A 220 -7.58 4.65 5.93
C ALA A 220 -8.99 4.08 6.11
N GLU A 221 -9.70 3.78 5.01
CA GLU A 221 -11.02 3.15 5.07
C GLU A 221 -10.97 1.80 5.81
N ALA A 222 -9.99 0.94 5.47
CA ALA A 222 -9.82 -0.35 6.10
C ALA A 222 -9.47 -0.25 7.60
N VAL A 223 -8.53 0.64 7.94
CA VAL A 223 -8.13 0.88 9.34
C VAL A 223 -9.26 1.53 10.12
N GLY A 224 -9.99 2.48 9.54
CA GLY A 224 -11.16 3.13 10.12
C GLY A 224 -12.26 2.13 10.46
N ALA A 225 -12.57 1.23 9.52
CA ALA A 225 -13.53 0.15 9.73
C ALA A 225 -13.15 -0.75 10.92
N TRP A 226 -11.87 -1.17 10.99
CA TRP A 226 -11.38 -1.96 12.12
C TRP A 226 -11.42 -1.18 13.44
N ARG A 227 -10.97 0.09 13.46
CA ARG A 227 -10.94 0.91 14.67
C ARG A 227 -12.34 1.18 15.22
N GLY A 228 -13.31 1.43 14.34
CA GLY A 228 -14.72 1.55 14.71
C GLY A 228 -15.27 0.24 15.28
N LEU A 229 -15.00 -0.88 14.63
CA LEU A 229 -15.41 -2.21 15.12
C LEU A 229 -14.80 -2.54 16.48
N GLN A 230 -13.49 -2.31 16.63
CA GLN A 230 -12.76 -2.52 17.88
C GLN A 230 -13.35 -1.69 19.01
N HIS A 231 -13.72 -0.43 18.76
CA HIS A 231 -14.36 0.41 19.77
C HIS A 231 -15.77 -0.10 20.10
N ALA A 232 -16.57 -0.48 19.10
CA ALA A 232 -17.91 -1.05 19.32
C ALA A 232 -17.90 -2.33 20.17
N ILE A 233 -16.94 -3.23 19.93
CA ILE A 233 -16.77 -4.47 20.72
C ILE A 233 -16.49 -4.14 22.20
N ARG A 234 -15.69 -3.11 22.49
CA ARG A 234 -15.43 -2.67 23.88
C ARG A 234 -16.66 -2.04 24.54
N LEU A 235 -17.49 -1.34 23.77
CA LEU A 235 -18.72 -0.70 24.28
C LEU A 235 -19.85 -1.70 24.54
N ALA A 236 -19.83 -2.86 23.89
CA ALA A 236 -20.82 -3.91 24.05
C ALA A 236 -20.18 -5.21 24.54
N PRO A 237 -19.67 -5.27 25.80
CA PRO A 237 -18.74 -6.32 26.20
C PRO A 237 -19.30 -7.72 26.04
N HIS A 238 -20.55 -8.01 26.45
CA HIS A 238 -21.12 -9.34 26.30
C HIS A 238 -22.65 -9.26 26.20
N GLY A 239 -23.17 -9.61 25.02
CA GLY A 239 -24.58 -9.81 24.73
C GLY A 239 -24.73 -10.21 23.27
N HIS A 240 -25.73 -11.02 22.93
CA HIS A 240 -26.03 -11.48 21.56
C HIS A 240 -26.48 -10.35 20.60
N ARG A 241 -26.00 -9.11 20.79
CA ARG A 241 -26.34 -7.96 19.96
C ARG A 241 -25.57 -8.04 18.66
N ARG A 242 -26.29 -7.79 17.56
CA ARG A 242 -25.70 -7.77 16.23
C ARG A 242 -24.99 -6.43 16.01
N LEU A 243 -23.78 -6.50 15.47
CA LEU A 243 -22.99 -5.35 15.03
C LEU A 243 -23.08 -5.25 13.51
N TRP A 244 -23.32 -4.05 12.99
CA TRP A 244 -23.29 -3.76 11.56
C TRP A 244 -22.15 -2.82 11.25
N MET A 245 -21.24 -3.26 10.38
CA MET A 245 -20.25 -2.39 9.75
C MET A 245 -20.87 -1.81 8.48
N CYS A 246 -21.11 -0.51 8.48
CA CYS A 246 -21.63 0.28 7.39
C CYS A 246 -20.45 0.96 6.69
N ILE A 247 -20.04 0.44 5.54
CA ILE A 247 -18.84 0.85 4.80
C ILE A 247 -19.25 1.30 3.41
N ASP A 248 -18.70 2.39 2.91
CA ASP A 248 -18.99 2.94 1.59
C ASP A 248 -18.05 2.46 0.48
N SER A 249 -16.87 2.00 0.86
CA SER A 249 -15.89 1.37 -0.03
C SER A 249 -16.20 -0.11 -0.29
N THR A 250 -16.64 -0.41 -1.51
CA THR A 250 -16.87 -1.79 -1.96
C THR A 250 -15.59 -2.62 -1.90
N SER A 251 -14.43 -2.02 -2.18
CA SER A 251 -13.12 -2.68 -2.13
C SER A 251 -12.75 -3.17 -0.73
N VAL A 252 -13.06 -2.38 0.31
CA VAL A 252 -12.88 -2.79 1.72
C VAL A 252 -13.86 -3.90 2.09
N ILE A 253 -15.11 -3.81 1.65
CA ILE A 253 -16.11 -4.89 1.89
C ILE A 253 -15.63 -6.21 1.26
N TRP A 254 -15.13 -6.18 0.02
CA TRP A 254 -14.54 -7.36 -0.62
C TRP A 254 -13.33 -7.90 0.15
N GLY A 255 -12.47 -7.03 0.66
CA GLY A 255 -11.31 -7.43 1.46
C GLY A 255 -11.71 -8.08 2.80
N ILE A 256 -12.78 -7.60 3.45
CA ILE A 256 -13.29 -8.17 4.70
C ILE A 256 -13.96 -9.53 4.42
N ARG A 257 -14.82 -9.61 3.40
CA ARG A 257 -15.57 -10.84 3.06
C ARG A 257 -14.70 -11.93 2.40
N GLY A 258 -13.64 -11.51 1.72
CA GLY A 258 -12.79 -12.36 0.89
C GLY A 258 -11.34 -12.38 1.37
N ASN A 259 -10.42 -12.37 0.42
CA ASN A 259 -9.00 -12.39 0.71
C ASN A 259 -8.53 -11.01 1.20
N ALA A 260 -7.94 -10.99 2.39
CA ALA A 260 -7.32 -9.78 2.95
C ALA A 260 -6.24 -9.24 2.00
N PRO A 261 -6.38 -8.00 1.51
CA PRO A 261 -5.40 -7.36 0.65
C PRO A 261 -4.04 -7.22 1.34
N THR A 262 -2.95 -7.16 0.56
CA THR A 262 -1.59 -7.01 1.12
C THR A 262 -1.37 -5.68 1.83
N SER A 263 -2.12 -4.63 1.45
CA SER A 263 -2.03 -3.31 2.08
C SER A 263 -2.96 -3.26 3.28
N SER A 264 -2.45 -2.79 4.42
CA SER A 264 -3.18 -2.79 5.70
C SER A 264 -3.81 -4.15 6.05
N GLN A 265 -3.17 -5.25 5.63
CA GLN A 265 -3.68 -6.62 5.79
C GLN A 265 -4.11 -6.93 7.22
N TRP A 266 -3.36 -6.42 8.20
CA TRP A 266 -3.65 -6.59 9.62
C TRP A 266 -5.07 -6.13 9.97
N ALA A 267 -5.55 -5.00 9.44
CA ALA A 267 -6.89 -4.49 9.75
C ALA A 267 -7.98 -5.44 9.24
N PHE A 268 -7.79 -6.01 8.04
CA PHE A 268 -8.71 -7.01 7.48
C PHE A 268 -8.70 -8.30 8.29
N LEU A 269 -7.53 -8.79 8.68
CA LEU A 269 -7.37 -10.00 9.49
C LEU A 269 -8.02 -9.85 10.87
N GLU A 270 -7.86 -8.69 11.50
CA GLU A 270 -8.49 -8.38 12.77
C GLU A 270 -10.03 -8.30 12.65
N CYS A 271 -10.55 -7.66 11.59
CA CYS A 271 -11.98 -7.70 11.29
C CYS A 271 -12.48 -9.14 11.12
N GLN A 272 -11.79 -9.96 10.32
CA GLN A 272 -12.16 -11.36 10.09
C GLN A 272 -12.11 -12.19 11.38
N ALA A 273 -11.09 -11.99 12.21
CA ALA A 273 -10.99 -12.65 13.52
C ALA A 273 -12.15 -12.25 14.44
N ALA A 274 -12.52 -10.97 14.49
CA ALA A 274 -13.67 -10.51 15.25
C ALA A 274 -14.99 -11.11 14.71
N MET A 275 -15.18 -11.15 13.38
CA MET A 275 -16.35 -11.74 12.74
C MET A 275 -16.52 -13.24 13.02
N ALA A 276 -15.43 -13.95 13.35
CA ALA A 276 -15.50 -15.36 13.74
C ALA A 276 -16.03 -15.56 15.17
N VAL A 277 -16.01 -14.52 16.01
CA VAL A 277 -16.36 -14.59 17.44
C VAL A 277 -17.67 -13.87 17.74
N PHE A 278 -17.92 -12.73 17.09
CA PHE A 278 -19.07 -11.87 17.33
C PHE A 278 -20.07 -11.91 16.16
N ASN A 279 -21.34 -11.60 16.43
CA ASN A 279 -22.38 -11.47 15.40
C ASN A 279 -22.22 -10.16 14.63
N ILE A 280 -21.23 -10.11 13.75
CA ILE A 280 -20.89 -8.95 12.93
C ILE A 280 -21.36 -9.19 11.50
N GLN A 281 -22.02 -8.19 10.93
CA GLN A 281 -22.46 -8.17 9.54
C GLN A 281 -21.92 -6.93 8.84
N VAL A 282 -21.63 -7.06 7.54
CA VAL A 282 -21.10 -5.95 6.73
C VAL A 282 -22.15 -5.54 5.70
N ARG A 283 -22.49 -4.25 5.69
CA ARG A 283 -23.43 -3.67 4.74
C ARG A 283 -22.79 -2.49 4.03
N TRP A 284 -23.04 -2.39 2.72
CA TRP A 284 -22.64 -1.22 1.97
C TRP A 284 -23.52 -0.02 2.34
N SER A 285 -22.90 1.11 2.66
CA SER A 285 -23.56 2.40 2.89
C SER A 285 -23.15 3.37 1.79
N PRO A 286 -24.06 3.90 0.96
CA PRO A 286 -23.66 4.83 -0.09
C PRO A 286 -23.04 6.12 0.47
N GLY A 287 -21.79 6.43 0.09
CA GLY A 287 -21.11 7.66 0.53
C GLY A 287 -21.68 8.93 -0.15
N HIS A 288 -21.53 10.10 0.47
CA HIS A 288 -22.00 11.40 -0.05
C HIS A 288 -23.47 11.42 -0.51
N THR A 289 -24.36 10.76 0.24
CA THR A 289 -25.81 10.75 -0.03
C THR A 289 -26.64 11.29 1.13
N GLY A 290 -26.03 11.94 2.12
CA GLY A 290 -26.74 12.50 3.27
C GLY A 290 -27.12 11.46 4.33
N ILE A 291 -26.53 10.26 4.30
CA ILE A 291 -26.70 9.28 5.38
C ILE A 291 -25.92 9.77 6.59
N ILE A 292 -26.64 10.20 7.63
CA ILE A 292 -26.07 10.88 8.81
C ILE A 292 -24.83 10.17 9.36
N GLY A 293 -24.86 8.85 9.47
CA GLY A 293 -23.72 8.07 9.96
C GLY A 293 -22.47 8.15 9.07
N ASN A 294 -22.63 8.06 7.75
CA ASN A 294 -21.51 8.17 6.81
C ASN A 294 -20.96 9.60 6.78
N GLU A 295 -21.84 10.60 6.70
CA GLU A 295 -21.45 12.03 6.73
C GLU A 295 -20.79 12.42 8.07
N ALA A 296 -21.09 11.71 9.17
CA ALA A 296 -20.38 11.89 10.43
C ALA A 296 -18.96 11.32 10.37
N ALA A 297 -18.78 10.12 9.82
CA ALA A 297 -17.47 9.50 9.64
C ALA A 297 -16.56 10.30 8.69
N ASP A 298 -17.10 10.76 7.56
CA ASP A 298 -16.41 11.63 6.59
C ASP A 298 -15.92 12.93 7.25
N ARG A 299 -16.83 13.65 7.93
CA ARG A 299 -16.47 14.88 8.68
C ARG A 299 -15.41 14.63 9.75
N LEU A 300 -15.40 13.47 10.39
CA LEU A 300 -14.39 13.12 11.38
C LEU A 300 -13.03 12.87 10.72
N ALA A 301 -12.99 12.17 9.59
CA ALA A 301 -11.76 11.95 8.82
C ALA A 301 -11.18 13.28 8.32
N ASP A 302 -12.03 14.17 7.79
CA ASP A 302 -11.63 15.49 7.32
C ASP A 302 -11.19 16.43 8.44
N ALA A 303 -11.85 16.38 9.60
CA ALA A 303 -11.44 17.15 10.76
C ALA A 303 -10.09 16.67 11.31
N GLU A 304 -9.79 15.37 11.21
CA GLU A 304 -8.48 14.82 11.53
C GLU A 304 -7.41 15.28 10.53
N ALA A 305 -7.72 15.36 9.23
CA ALA A 305 -6.76 15.84 8.24
C ALA A 305 -6.34 17.30 8.48
N LYS A 306 -7.24 18.13 9.03
CA LYS A 306 -6.97 19.53 9.42
C LYS A 306 -6.12 19.66 10.69
N ALA A 307 -6.17 18.68 11.58
CA ALA A 307 -5.45 18.67 12.84
C ALA A 307 -4.96 17.24 13.15
N PRO A 308 -3.96 16.74 12.40
CA PRO A 308 -3.58 15.34 12.41
C PRO A 308 -2.91 14.93 13.72
N SER A 309 -3.37 13.83 14.29
CA SER A 309 -2.70 13.18 15.42
C SER A 309 -1.49 12.37 14.97
N GLN A 310 -0.58 12.10 15.90
CA GLN A 310 0.53 11.20 15.63
C GLN A 310 -0.02 9.76 15.47
N PRO A 311 0.20 9.10 14.31
CA PRO A 311 -0.26 7.74 14.12
C PRO A 311 0.48 6.80 15.09
N TYR A 312 -0.16 5.72 15.51
CA TYR A 312 0.40 4.77 16.48
C TYR A 312 0.22 3.31 16.07
N GLY A 313 1.08 2.45 16.63
CA GLY A 313 1.09 1.01 16.33
C GLY A 313 1.20 0.74 14.83
N MET A 314 0.46 -0.25 14.34
CA MET A 314 0.48 -0.65 12.92
C MET A 314 -0.01 0.43 11.95
N ALA A 315 -0.75 1.44 12.43
CA ALA A 315 -1.18 2.58 11.59
C ALA A 315 -0.06 3.62 11.38
N ALA A 316 0.97 3.62 12.23
CA ALA A 316 2.15 4.47 12.09
C ALA A 316 3.15 3.94 11.06
N GLU A 317 2.95 2.73 10.57
CA GLU A 317 3.86 2.05 9.66
C GLU A 317 3.46 2.31 8.20
N PRO A 318 4.42 2.42 7.25
CA PRO A 318 4.11 2.53 5.83
C PRO A 318 3.34 1.32 5.30
N THR A 319 2.48 1.54 4.30
CA THR A 319 1.65 0.47 3.72
C THR A 319 2.23 -0.06 2.41
N ALA A 320 1.80 -1.27 2.02
CA ALA A 320 2.22 -1.87 0.75
C ALA A 320 1.79 -1.01 -0.46
N SER A 321 0.62 -0.39 -0.42
CA SER A 321 0.15 0.53 -1.46
C SER A 321 1.01 1.81 -1.52
N GLY A 322 1.38 2.37 -0.36
CA GLY A 322 2.27 3.52 -0.24
C GLY A 322 3.64 3.25 -0.84
N VAL A 323 4.26 2.15 -0.44
CA VAL A 323 5.58 1.75 -0.95
C VAL A 323 5.55 1.43 -2.45
N ARG A 324 4.47 0.84 -2.98
CA ARG A 324 4.27 0.69 -4.44
C ARG A 324 4.24 2.05 -5.15
N SER A 325 3.57 3.03 -4.57
CA SER A 325 3.50 4.39 -5.12
C SER A 325 4.86 5.10 -5.10
N ILE A 326 5.66 4.91 -4.04
CA ILE A 326 7.05 5.39 -3.97
C ILE A 326 7.89 4.74 -5.08
N ALA A 327 7.81 3.41 -5.23
CA ALA A 327 8.54 2.70 -6.29
C ALA A 327 8.14 3.19 -7.69
N LYS A 328 6.85 3.45 -7.93
CA LYS A 328 6.35 4.01 -9.18
C LYS A 328 6.86 5.43 -9.43
N SER A 329 6.90 6.28 -8.39
CA SER A 329 7.46 7.64 -8.47
C SER A 329 8.95 7.61 -8.83
N LEU A 330 9.75 6.76 -8.15
CA LEU A 330 11.17 6.58 -8.47
C LEU A 330 11.39 6.10 -9.91
N LEU A 331 10.56 5.17 -10.38
CA LEU A 331 10.61 4.69 -11.77
C LEU A 331 10.26 5.79 -12.77
N ASN A 332 9.23 6.59 -12.49
CA ASN A 332 8.84 7.71 -13.34
C ASN A 332 9.93 8.77 -13.41
N ALA A 333 10.55 9.11 -12.28
CA ALA A 333 11.69 10.02 -12.23
C ALA A 333 12.89 9.48 -13.03
N ALA A 334 13.18 8.18 -12.93
CA ALA A 334 14.22 7.55 -13.73
C ALA A 334 13.91 7.61 -15.24
N ARG A 335 12.65 7.38 -15.62
CA ARG A 335 12.19 7.50 -17.02
C ARG A 335 12.29 8.94 -17.53
N GLN A 336 11.87 9.93 -16.75
CA GLN A 336 11.94 11.36 -17.11
C GLN A 336 13.39 11.81 -17.36
N ARG A 337 14.33 11.48 -16.46
CA ARG A 337 15.77 11.77 -16.65
C ARG A 337 16.41 11.13 -17.88
N TRP A 338 15.74 10.16 -18.49
CA TRP A 338 16.21 9.56 -19.74
C TRP A 338 15.60 10.24 -20.97
N TRP A 339 14.45 10.89 -20.82
CA TRP A 339 13.81 11.67 -21.87
C TRP A 339 14.40 13.08 -21.98
N ASP A 340 14.84 13.65 -20.85
CA ASP A 340 15.59 14.91 -20.77
C ASP A 340 17.06 14.72 -21.18
#